data_AF-A0A6G2VCM7-F1
#
_entry.id   AF-A0A6G2VCM7-F1
#
_cell.length_a   1.000
_cell.length_b   1.000
_cell.length_c   1.000
_cell.angle_alpha   90.00
_cell.angle_beta   90.00
_cell.angle_gamma   90.00
#
_symmetry.space_group_name_H-M   'P 1'
#
loop_
_entity.id
_entity.type
_entity.pdbx_description
1 polymer ?
#
loop_
_entity_poly.entity_id
_entity_poly.type
_entity_poly.pdbx_seq_one_letter_code
_entity_poly.pdbx_strand_id
1 'polypeptide(L)'
;APGTASPTADWFNAPRPEAGPGVWRYGFTPRPAERPPRPSLVGPAATLILWLLLWLLLSARAVPYVFKPIEIITGPKWWVLGGLREDAPGLVVDSTTLYYEVLVLILGFYAARLGGWAHVLRYFAGERYERLRLTLSVAAAVVLLWLAWTPKVPLLLVLMGSAQGWLLSGDQLKATVAAYTCYALTTAIVVWPIARAAHWGDALRDLRAGRA
;
A
#
# COMPACT_ATOMS: atom_id res chain seq x y z
N ALA A 1 54.89 -22.62 -36.79
CA ALA A 1 53.74 -21.74 -36.44
C ALA A 1 52.46 -22.45 -36.89
N PRO A 2 51.39 -22.50 -36.09
CA PRO A 2 50.12 -23.05 -36.59
C PRO A 2 49.64 -22.12 -37.71
N GLY A 3 49.37 -22.68 -38.88
CA GLY A 3 48.95 -21.93 -40.05
C GLY A 3 47.62 -21.21 -39.79
N THR A 4 47.54 -19.95 -40.16
CA THR A 4 46.32 -19.15 -40.12
C THR A 4 45.23 -19.91 -40.89
N ALA A 5 44.18 -20.33 -40.20
CA ALA A 5 43.06 -21.03 -40.82
C ALA A 5 42.51 -20.16 -41.96
N SER A 6 42.20 -20.78 -43.10
CA SER A 6 41.63 -20.03 -44.21
C SER A 6 40.22 -19.57 -43.82
N PRO A 7 39.76 -18.38 -44.28
CA PRO A 7 38.40 -17.91 -44.00
C PRO A 7 37.31 -18.92 -44.41
N THR A 8 37.61 -19.76 -45.41
CA THR A 8 36.77 -20.86 -45.87
C THR A 8 36.70 -22.02 -44.88
N ALA A 9 37.82 -22.37 -44.23
CA ALA A 9 37.85 -23.41 -43.21
C ALA A 9 37.07 -22.97 -41.96
N ASP A 10 37.17 -21.70 -41.58
CA ASP A 10 36.41 -21.14 -40.47
C ASP A 10 34.90 -21.13 -40.76
N TRP A 11 34.51 -20.84 -42.01
CA TRP A 11 33.11 -20.88 -42.42
C TRP A 11 32.51 -22.30 -42.35
N PHE A 12 33.26 -23.33 -42.77
CA PHE A 12 32.80 -24.72 -42.72
C PHE A 12 32.64 -25.24 -41.30
N ASN A 13 33.48 -24.78 -40.37
CA ASN A 13 33.48 -25.20 -38.97
C ASN A 13 32.52 -24.40 -38.09
N ALA A 14 31.85 -23.38 -38.63
CA ALA A 14 30.92 -22.59 -37.85
C ALA A 14 29.75 -23.44 -37.35
N PRO A 15 29.40 -23.36 -36.05
CA PRO A 15 28.30 -24.12 -35.48
C PRO A 15 26.99 -23.78 -36.19
N ARG A 16 26.30 -24.81 -36.70
CA ARG A 16 25.01 -24.65 -37.37
C ARG A 16 23.91 -24.66 -36.31
N PRO A 17 23.20 -23.53 -36.09
CA PRO A 17 22.07 -23.52 -35.17
C PRO A 17 20.93 -24.37 -35.71
N GLU A 18 20.23 -25.09 -34.84
CA GLU A 18 19.00 -25.81 -35.19
C GLU A 18 17.96 -24.82 -35.72
N ALA A 19 17.62 -24.95 -37.01
CA ALA A 19 16.67 -24.08 -37.69
C ALA A 19 15.86 -24.89 -38.70
N GLY A 20 14.65 -24.40 -39.03
CA GLY A 20 13.81 -25.00 -40.04
C GLY A 20 14.45 -24.99 -41.44
N PRO A 21 14.00 -25.86 -42.36
CA PRO A 21 14.51 -25.90 -43.72
C PRO A 21 14.34 -24.53 -44.39
N GLY A 22 15.41 -24.04 -45.03
CA GLY A 22 15.45 -22.73 -45.69
C GLY A 22 15.92 -21.55 -44.81
N VAL A 23 16.22 -21.78 -43.52
CA VAL A 23 16.70 -20.72 -42.62
C VAL A 23 18.21 -20.85 -42.38
N TRP A 24 18.99 -19.98 -43.02
CA TRP A 24 20.45 -19.86 -42.77
C TRP A 24 20.73 -18.86 -41.65
N ARG A 25 21.57 -19.23 -40.68
CA ARG A 25 21.88 -18.42 -39.47
C ARG A 25 23.38 -18.36 -39.16
N TYR A 26 24.21 -18.13 -40.19
CA TYR A 26 25.63 -17.88 -39.98
C TYR A 26 25.83 -16.56 -39.21
N GLY A 27 26.46 -16.61 -38.03
CA GLY A 27 26.71 -15.43 -37.19
C GLY A 27 25.45 -14.80 -36.60
N PHE A 28 24.32 -15.51 -36.55
CA PHE A 28 23.09 -14.96 -36.00
C PHE A 28 23.18 -14.84 -34.47
N THR A 29 23.37 -13.63 -33.97
CA THR A 29 23.10 -13.28 -32.57
C THR A 29 21.63 -12.89 -32.41
N PRO A 30 20.82 -13.60 -31.61
CA PRO A 30 19.45 -13.19 -31.33
C PRO A 30 19.43 -11.78 -30.76
N ARG A 31 18.52 -10.95 -31.26
CA ARG A 31 18.31 -9.60 -30.75
C ARG A 31 18.05 -9.71 -29.24
N PRO A 32 18.77 -8.97 -28.38
CA PRO A 32 18.46 -8.94 -26.96
C PRO A 32 16.99 -8.57 -26.78
N ALA A 33 16.33 -9.21 -25.80
CA ALA A 33 14.92 -9.00 -25.54
C ALA A 33 14.63 -7.50 -25.44
N GLU A 34 13.70 -7.03 -26.28
CA GLU A 34 13.35 -5.61 -26.35
C GLU A 34 12.81 -5.18 -25.00
N ARG A 35 13.38 -4.10 -24.43
CA ARG A 35 12.90 -3.59 -23.15
C ARG A 35 11.42 -3.25 -23.28
N PRO A 36 10.59 -3.60 -22.29
CA PRO A 36 9.19 -3.24 -22.33
C PRO A 36 9.03 -1.73 -22.56
N PRO A 37 8.04 -1.30 -23.36
CA PRO A 37 7.82 0.10 -23.64
C PRO A 37 7.55 0.88 -22.35
N ARG A 38 7.98 2.15 -22.32
CA ARG A 38 7.77 3.02 -21.16
C ARG A 38 6.26 3.15 -20.88
N PRO A 39 5.80 2.89 -19.65
CA PRO A 39 4.38 3.00 -19.32
C PRO A 39 3.94 4.46 -19.36
N SER A 40 2.73 4.70 -19.83
CA SER A 40 2.11 6.03 -19.79
C SER A 40 1.83 6.45 -18.34
N LEU A 41 2.17 7.69 -18.01
CA LEU A 41 1.92 8.28 -16.68
C LEU A 41 0.56 8.96 -16.57
N VAL A 42 -0.20 9.03 -17.67
CA VAL A 42 -1.50 9.74 -17.71
C VAL A 42 -2.53 9.08 -16.80
N GLY A 43 -2.66 7.75 -16.83
CA GLY A 43 -3.58 7.01 -15.96
C GLY A 43 -3.26 7.18 -14.46
N PRO A 44 -2.00 6.94 -14.02
CA PRO A 44 -1.58 7.22 -12.66
C PRO A 44 -1.85 8.67 -12.23
N ALA A 45 -1.47 9.65 -13.05
CA ALA A 45 -1.65 11.07 -12.73
C ALA A 45 -3.14 11.45 -12.63
N ALA A 46 -3.98 11.02 -13.57
CA ALA A 46 -5.41 11.30 -13.57
C ALA A 46 -6.11 10.70 -12.34
N THR A 47 -5.78 9.46 -11.97
CA THR A 47 -6.35 8.81 -10.78
C THR A 47 -5.87 9.44 -9.48
N LEU A 48 -4.63 9.92 -9.41
CA LEU A 48 -4.13 10.68 -8.26
C LEU A 48 -4.86 12.02 -8.12
N ILE A 49 -5.05 12.77 -9.20
CA ILE A 49 -5.80 14.03 -9.18
C ILE A 49 -7.24 13.78 -8.73
N LEU A 50 -7.90 12.74 -9.28
CA LEU A 50 -9.25 12.37 -8.89
C LEU A 50 -9.33 12.03 -7.39
N TRP A 51 -8.36 11.27 -6.87
CA TRP A 51 -8.30 10.96 -5.45
C TRP A 51 -8.09 12.21 -4.59
N LEU A 52 -7.19 13.13 -4.97
CA LEU A 52 -6.95 14.38 -4.24
C LEU A 52 -8.21 15.26 -4.19
N LEU A 53 -8.94 15.35 -5.31
CA LEU A 53 -10.21 16.08 -5.37
C LEU A 53 -11.25 15.47 -4.43
N LEU A 54 -11.38 14.14 -4.44
CA LEU A 54 -12.32 13.43 -3.57
C LEU A 54 -11.90 13.51 -2.09
N TRP A 55 -10.59 13.47 -1.80
CA TRP A 55 -10.07 13.72 -0.46
C TRP A 55 -10.48 15.11 0.02
N LEU A 56 -10.26 16.16 -0.77
CA LEU A 56 -10.66 17.52 -0.43
C LEU A 56 -12.17 17.61 -0.16
N LEU A 57 -12.98 16.99 -1.01
CA LEU A 57 -14.45 17.00 -0.89
C LEU A 57 -14.93 16.27 0.37
N LEU A 58 -14.29 15.16 0.71
CA LEU A 58 -14.58 14.38 1.92
C LEU A 58 -14.10 15.10 3.19
N SER A 59 -12.90 15.69 3.16
CA SER A 59 -12.35 16.48 4.28
C SER A 59 -13.18 17.73 4.56
N ALA A 60 -13.71 18.38 3.52
CA ALA A 60 -14.66 19.48 3.65
C ALA A 60 -16.09 19.03 4.02
N ARG A 61 -16.33 17.71 4.14
CA ARG A 61 -17.66 17.11 4.38
C ARG A 61 -18.73 17.57 3.38
N ALA A 62 -18.33 17.89 2.16
CA ALA A 62 -19.20 18.47 1.13
C ALA A 62 -20.04 17.41 0.39
N VAL A 63 -19.75 16.12 0.56
CA VAL A 63 -20.48 15.04 -0.12
C VAL A 63 -21.72 14.65 0.70
N PRO A 64 -22.95 14.85 0.18
CA PRO A 64 -24.16 14.50 0.89
C PRO A 64 -24.30 12.97 1.03
N TYR A 65 -25.01 12.54 2.07
CA TYR A 65 -25.33 11.13 2.38
C TYR A 65 -24.16 10.19 2.71
N VAL A 66 -22.90 10.59 2.49
CA VAL A 66 -21.74 9.77 2.87
C VAL A 66 -21.67 9.48 4.37
N PHE A 67 -22.25 10.34 5.20
CA PHE A 67 -22.32 10.14 6.65
C PHE A 67 -23.37 9.11 7.12
N LYS A 68 -24.28 8.66 6.24
CA LYS A 68 -25.40 7.78 6.63
C LYS A 68 -24.97 6.47 7.30
N PRO A 69 -23.93 5.77 6.83
CA PRO A 69 -23.47 4.55 7.49
C PRO A 69 -22.99 4.79 8.94
N ILE A 70 -22.22 5.86 9.16
CA ILE A 70 -21.73 6.18 10.50
C ILE A 70 -22.85 6.72 11.41
N GLU A 71 -23.85 7.39 10.85
CA GLU A 71 -25.08 7.78 11.56
C GLU A 71 -25.85 6.58 12.09
N ILE A 72 -25.98 5.51 11.30
CA ILE A 72 -26.65 4.27 11.74
C ILE A 72 -25.88 3.63 12.91
N ILE A 73 -24.55 3.63 12.87
CA ILE A 73 -23.69 3.02 13.90
C ILE A 73 -23.69 3.84 15.20
N THR A 74 -23.57 5.16 15.10
CA THR A 74 -23.45 6.05 16.26
C THR A 74 -24.80 6.47 16.84
N GLY A 75 -25.87 6.25 16.08
CA GLY A 75 -27.25 6.56 16.42
C GLY A 75 -27.66 7.94 15.91
N PRO A 76 -28.89 8.09 15.37
CA PRO A 76 -29.34 9.30 14.69
C PRO A 76 -29.47 10.52 15.62
N LYS A 77 -29.49 10.33 16.93
CA LYS A 77 -29.63 11.41 17.93
C LYS A 77 -28.53 12.47 17.88
N TRP A 78 -27.34 12.12 17.38
CA TRP A 78 -26.18 13.02 17.30
C TRP A 78 -26.06 13.73 15.95
N TRP A 79 -27.01 13.50 15.04
CA TRP A 79 -26.95 13.96 13.66
C TRP A 79 -28.10 14.92 13.36
N VAL A 80 -27.80 15.95 12.57
CA VAL A 80 -28.78 16.90 12.04
C VAL A 80 -28.63 16.96 10.52
N LEU A 81 -29.65 17.46 9.82
CA LEU A 81 -29.55 17.81 8.41
C LEU A 81 -28.40 18.83 8.22
N GLY A 82 -27.27 18.35 7.70
CA GLY A 82 -26.07 19.17 7.49
C GLY A 82 -24.83 18.73 8.28
N GLY A 83 -24.91 17.75 9.18
CA GLY A 83 -23.72 17.19 9.82
C GLY A 83 -23.92 16.71 11.26
N LEU A 84 -22.79 16.61 11.97
CA LEU A 84 -22.74 16.19 13.36
C LEU A 84 -23.10 17.37 14.27
N ARG A 85 -23.90 17.14 15.32
CA ARG A 85 -24.22 18.17 16.32
C ARG A 85 -22.97 18.61 17.08
N GLU A 86 -22.97 19.87 17.54
CA GLU A 86 -21.88 20.44 18.35
C GLU A 86 -21.79 19.82 19.75
N ASP A 87 -22.90 19.29 20.28
CA ASP A 87 -22.99 18.60 21.58
C ASP A 87 -22.71 17.08 21.49
N ALA A 88 -22.20 16.61 20.36
CA ALA A 88 -21.88 15.19 20.18
C ALA A 88 -20.74 14.75 21.13
N PRO A 89 -20.84 13.57 21.76
CA PRO A 89 -19.77 13.03 22.59
C PRO A 89 -18.47 12.90 21.80
N GLY A 90 -17.32 13.12 22.45
CA GLY A 90 -16.00 13.03 21.82
C GLY A 90 -15.78 11.72 21.05
N LEU A 91 -16.26 10.59 21.59
CA LEU A 91 -16.21 9.29 20.90
C LEU A 91 -16.92 9.29 19.54
N VAL A 92 -18.05 9.99 19.41
CA VAL A 92 -18.83 10.09 18.16
C VAL A 92 -18.09 10.97 17.16
N VAL A 93 -17.51 12.07 17.62
CA VAL A 93 -16.68 12.98 16.81
C VAL A 93 -15.47 12.22 16.25
N ASP A 94 -14.73 11.53 17.12
CA ASP A 94 -13.54 10.76 16.77
C ASP A 94 -13.89 9.60 15.82
N SER A 95 -14.97 8.88 16.09
CA SER A 95 -15.44 7.79 15.21
C SER A 95 -15.82 8.30 13.83
N THR A 96 -16.45 9.48 13.76
CA THR A 96 -16.81 10.11 12.49
C THR A 96 -15.56 10.51 11.72
N THR A 97 -14.58 11.14 12.37
CA THR A 97 -13.31 11.51 11.73
C THR A 97 -12.59 10.26 11.22
N LEU A 98 -12.47 9.20 12.04
CA LEU A 98 -11.86 7.94 11.63
C LEU A 98 -12.58 7.32 10.43
N TYR A 99 -13.91 7.38 10.38
CA TYR A 99 -14.70 6.89 9.25
C TYR A 99 -14.32 7.59 7.92
N TYR A 100 -14.23 8.92 7.92
CA TYR A 100 -13.84 9.66 6.71
C TYR A 100 -12.38 9.38 6.30
N GLU A 101 -11.45 9.28 7.26
CA GLU A 101 -10.05 8.92 6.98
C GLU A 101 -9.94 7.52 6.35
N VAL A 102 -10.70 6.54 6.86
CA VAL A 102 -10.78 5.20 6.29
C VAL A 102 -11.34 5.23 4.86
N LEU A 103 -12.39 6.01 4.60
CA LEU A 103 -12.93 6.17 3.24
C LEU A 103 -11.90 6.76 2.27
N VAL A 104 -11.17 7.79 2.69
CA VAL A 104 -10.11 8.42 1.89
C VAL A 104 -9.00 7.42 1.58
N LEU A 105 -8.61 6.61 2.57
CA LEU A 105 -7.62 5.53 2.39
C LEU A 105 -8.09 4.46 1.40
N ILE A 106 -9.32 3.98 1.55
CA ILE A 106 -9.92 2.98 0.64
C ILE A 106 -9.94 3.53 -0.78
N LEU A 107 -10.43 4.76 -0.95
CA LEU A 107 -10.51 5.40 -2.25
C LEU A 107 -9.11 5.61 -2.86
N GLY A 108 -8.12 5.97 -2.06
CA GLY A 108 -6.73 6.11 -2.48
C GLY A 108 -6.15 4.79 -2.94
N PHE A 109 -6.46 3.70 -2.24
CA PHE A 109 -6.08 2.36 -2.67
C PHE A 109 -6.70 1.98 -4.02
N TYR A 110 -7.99 2.25 -4.23
CA TYR A 110 -8.65 2.00 -5.51
C TYR A 110 -8.10 2.88 -6.62
N ALA A 111 -7.86 4.18 -6.36
CA ALA A 111 -7.23 5.07 -7.32
C ALA A 111 -5.83 4.59 -7.70
N ALA A 112 -5.02 4.16 -6.72
CA ALA A 112 -3.70 3.59 -6.96
C ALA A 112 -3.76 2.32 -7.82
N ARG A 113 -4.76 1.47 -7.57
CA ARG A 113 -4.98 0.23 -8.32
C ARG A 113 -5.46 0.50 -9.75
N LEU A 114 -6.45 1.36 -9.95
CA LEU A 114 -6.98 1.75 -11.25
C LEU A 114 -5.95 2.51 -12.09
N GLY A 115 -5.14 3.35 -11.45
CA GLY A 115 -4.07 4.10 -12.09
C GLY A 115 -2.89 3.24 -12.53
N GLY A 116 -2.82 1.97 -12.14
CA GLY A 116 -1.72 1.09 -12.51
C GLY A 116 -0.38 1.47 -11.85
N TRP A 117 -0.41 2.15 -10.68
CA TRP A 117 0.78 2.61 -9.98
C TRP A 117 1.77 1.46 -9.67
N ALA A 118 1.27 0.25 -9.39
CA ALA A 118 2.11 -0.92 -9.20
C ALA A 118 2.89 -1.34 -10.47
N HIS A 119 2.35 -1.09 -11.66
CA HIS A 119 3.05 -1.35 -12.92
C HIS A 119 4.15 -0.32 -13.16
N VAL A 120 3.85 0.96 -12.94
CA VAL A 120 4.81 2.06 -13.02
C VAL A 120 5.98 1.84 -12.06
N LEU A 121 5.69 1.52 -10.79
CA LEU A 121 6.72 1.24 -9.79
C LEU A 121 7.60 0.05 -10.17
N ARG A 122 7.02 -1.05 -10.69
CA ARG A 122 7.79 -2.20 -11.17
C ARG A 122 8.70 -1.83 -12.35
N TYR A 123 8.19 -1.04 -13.28
CA TYR A 123 8.96 -0.60 -14.45
C TYR A 123 10.19 0.24 -14.06
N PHE A 124 10.01 1.23 -13.18
CA PHE A 124 11.11 2.12 -12.77
C PHE A 124 12.06 1.48 -11.75
N ALA A 125 11.56 0.61 -10.86
CA ALA A 125 12.39 -0.05 -9.86
C ALA A 125 13.21 -1.21 -10.44
N GLY A 126 12.75 -1.85 -11.51
CA GLY A 126 13.43 -2.98 -12.15
C GLY A 126 13.76 -4.09 -11.16
N GLU A 127 15.02 -4.53 -11.13
CA GLU A 127 15.53 -5.57 -10.23
C GLU A 127 15.46 -5.19 -8.74
N ARG A 128 15.39 -3.88 -8.42
CA ARG A 128 15.31 -3.40 -7.03
C ARG A 128 13.89 -3.40 -6.47
N TYR A 129 12.90 -3.84 -7.25
CA TYR A 129 11.48 -3.79 -6.87
C TYR A 129 11.20 -4.51 -5.55
N GLU A 130 11.79 -5.69 -5.32
CA GLU A 130 11.58 -6.46 -4.09
C GLU A 130 12.03 -5.66 -2.84
N ARG A 131 13.25 -5.11 -2.90
CA ARG A 131 13.80 -4.27 -1.82
C ARG A 131 13.00 -2.97 -1.65
N LEU A 132 12.66 -2.30 -2.75
CA LEU A 132 11.87 -1.07 -2.71
C LEU A 132 10.47 -1.29 -2.15
N ARG A 133 9.81 -2.40 -2.51
CA ARG A 133 8.51 -2.79 -1.97
C ARG A 133 8.57 -2.97 -0.46
N LEU A 134 9.60 -3.66 0.04
CA LEU A 134 9.81 -3.85 1.47
C LEU A 134 10.06 -2.51 2.18
N THR A 135 11.00 -1.69 1.70
CA THR A 135 11.31 -0.40 2.33
C THR A 135 10.11 0.55 2.31
N LEU A 136 9.39 0.64 1.19
CA LEU A 136 8.16 1.44 1.10
C LEU A 136 7.07 0.92 2.03
N SER A 137 6.91 -0.40 2.17
CA SER A 137 5.92 -0.97 3.09
C SER A 137 6.25 -0.70 4.56
N VAL A 138 7.53 -0.77 4.94
CA VAL A 138 7.98 -0.44 6.30
C VAL A 138 7.81 1.06 6.55
N ALA A 139 8.22 1.91 5.62
CA ALA A 139 8.01 3.34 5.71
C ALA A 139 6.53 3.71 5.84
N ALA A 140 5.66 3.09 5.04
CA ALA A 140 4.22 3.27 5.13
C ALA A 140 3.66 2.82 6.48
N ALA A 141 4.09 1.67 7.02
CA ALA A 141 3.68 1.21 8.34
C ALA A 141 4.11 2.18 9.45
N VAL A 142 5.35 2.70 9.40
CA VAL A 142 5.85 3.67 10.38
C VAL A 142 5.06 4.98 10.30
N VAL A 143 4.82 5.49 9.10
CA VAL A 143 4.03 6.73 8.90
C VAL A 143 2.60 6.55 9.40
N LEU A 144 1.94 5.42 9.10
CA LEU A 144 0.58 5.15 9.55
C LEU A 144 0.51 4.96 11.08
N LEU A 145 1.50 4.32 11.69
CA LEU A 145 1.60 4.22 13.15
C LEU A 145 1.81 5.60 13.78
N TRP A 146 2.70 6.42 13.22
CA TRP A 146 2.90 7.79 13.68
C TRP A 146 1.61 8.60 13.58
N LEU A 147 0.90 8.51 12.45
CA LEU A 147 -0.40 9.15 12.25
C LEU A 147 -1.45 8.66 13.25
N ALA A 148 -1.49 7.38 13.58
CA ALA A 148 -2.44 6.82 14.56
C ALA A 148 -2.21 7.33 15.99
N TRP A 149 -0.99 7.82 16.28
CA TRP A 149 -0.67 8.52 17.53
C TRP A 149 -0.97 10.02 17.49
N THR A 150 -1.22 10.60 16.31
CA THR A 150 -1.64 11.98 16.17
C THR A 150 -3.16 12.12 16.29
N PRO A 151 -3.67 13.26 16.80
CA PRO A 151 -5.12 13.48 16.90
C PRO A 151 -5.82 13.59 15.53
N LYS A 152 -5.07 13.63 14.41
CA LYS A 152 -5.64 13.69 13.06
C LYS A 152 -6.30 12.37 12.63
N VAL A 153 -5.72 11.23 13.02
CA VAL A 153 -6.29 9.91 12.77
C VAL A 153 -6.63 9.31 14.13
N PRO A 154 -7.84 9.55 14.65
CA PRO A 154 -8.19 9.25 16.04
C PRO A 154 -8.45 7.75 16.28
N LEU A 155 -7.67 6.86 15.66
CA LEU A 155 -7.81 5.41 15.82
C LEU A 155 -7.60 4.98 17.28
N LEU A 156 -6.51 5.46 17.89
CA LEU A 156 -6.22 5.19 19.30
C LEU A 156 -7.28 5.79 20.23
N LEU A 157 -7.74 7.01 19.92
CA LEU A 157 -8.75 7.71 20.72
C LEU A 157 -10.10 6.99 20.68
N VAL A 158 -10.51 6.46 19.52
CA VAL A 158 -11.73 5.64 19.39
C VAL A 158 -11.62 4.36 20.20
N LEU A 159 -10.48 3.66 20.14
CA LEU A 159 -10.25 2.42 20.90
C LEU A 159 -10.17 2.66 22.42
N MET A 160 -9.54 3.75 22.84
CA MET A 160 -9.52 4.18 24.24
C MET A 160 -10.91 4.61 24.71
N GLY A 161 -11.63 5.36 23.88
CA GLY A 161 -12.98 5.85 24.12
C GLY A 161 -13.97 4.71 24.34
N SER A 162 -13.88 3.64 23.54
CA SER A 162 -14.72 2.45 23.72
C SER A 162 -14.38 1.63 24.97
N ALA A 163 -13.13 1.71 25.46
CA ALA A 163 -12.66 1.07 26.69
C ALA A 163 -12.76 1.95 27.94
N GLN A 164 -13.40 3.14 27.85
CA GLN A 164 -13.45 4.12 28.95
C GLN A 164 -13.96 3.56 30.28
N GLY A 165 -14.94 2.65 30.26
CA GLY A 165 -15.47 2.05 31.49
C GLY A 165 -14.43 1.25 32.28
N TRP A 166 -13.45 0.65 31.60
CA TRP A 166 -12.35 -0.08 32.26
C TRP A 166 -11.22 0.87 32.64
N LEU A 167 -10.94 1.87 31.81
CA LEU A 167 -9.92 2.89 32.07
C LEU A 167 -10.26 3.75 33.29
N LEU A 168 -11.53 4.08 33.48
CA LEU A 168 -12.03 4.91 34.58
C LEU A 168 -12.51 4.10 35.79
N SER A 169 -12.26 2.78 35.80
CA SER A 169 -12.76 1.87 36.85
C SER A 169 -12.11 2.07 38.23
N GLY A 170 -11.06 2.91 38.33
CA GLY A 170 -10.30 3.15 39.56
C GLY A 170 -9.31 2.04 39.93
N ASP A 171 -9.41 0.87 39.30
CA ASP A 171 -8.50 -0.26 39.46
C ASP A 171 -7.32 -0.15 38.48
N GLN A 172 -6.11 -0.01 39.03
CA GLN A 172 -4.89 0.20 38.25
C GLN A 172 -4.60 -0.98 37.31
N LEU A 173 -4.92 -2.22 37.69
CA LEU A 173 -4.67 -3.39 36.84
C LEU A 173 -5.60 -3.39 35.64
N LYS A 174 -6.89 -3.12 35.83
CA LYS A 174 -7.87 -3.06 34.73
C LYS A 174 -7.57 -1.93 33.76
N ALA A 175 -7.21 -0.75 34.28
CA ALA A 175 -6.81 0.38 33.45
C ALA A 175 -5.55 0.07 32.62
N THR A 176 -4.55 -0.57 33.24
CA THR A 176 -3.30 -0.95 32.57
C THR A 176 -3.54 -1.98 31.46
N VAL A 177 -4.31 -3.03 31.76
CA VAL A 177 -4.65 -4.06 30.76
C VAL A 177 -5.43 -3.46 29.60
N ALA A 178 -6.43 -2.60 29.88
CA ALA A 178 -7.20 -1.92 28.84
C ALA A 178 -6.29 -1.06 27.94
N ALA A 179 -5.40 -0.26 28.55
CA ALA A 179 -4.47 0.60 27.81
C ALA A 179 -3.55 -0.19 26.87
N TYR A 180 -2.83 -1.19 27.40
CA TYR A 180 -1.93 -2.00 26.59
C TYR A 180 -2.66 -2.82 25.53
N THR A 181 -3.89 -3.27 25.81
CA THR A 181 -4.71 -3.96 24.81
C THR A 181 -5.06 -3.04 23.64
N CYS A 182 -5.48 -1.81 23.90
CA CYS A 182 -5.77 -0.83 22.85
C CYS A 182 -4.52 -0.42 22.06
N TYR A 183 -3.35 -0.29 22.71
CA TYR A 183 -2.09 -0.08 22.00
C TYR A 183 -1.75 -1.27 21.10
N ALA A 184 -1.84 -2.50 21.62
CA ALA A 184 -1.60 -3.70 20.85
C ALA A 184 -2.55 -3.81 19.64
N LEU A 185 -3.85 -3.52 19.84
CA LEU A 185 -4.86 -3.51 18.79
C LEU A 185 -4.58 -2.45 17.73
N THR A 186 -4.28 -1.21 18.12
CA THR A 186 -3.89 -0.15 17.18
C THR A 186 -2.72 -0.58 16.32
N THR A 187 -1.69 -1.14 16.95
CA THR A 187 -0.48 -1.59 16.26
C THR A 187 -0.79 -2.75 15.32
N ALA A 188 -1.60 -3.71 15.77
CA ALA A 188 -2.01 -4.85 14.96
C ALA A 188 -2.85 -4.41 13.75
N ILE A 189 -3.86 -3.56 13.94
CA ILE A 189 -4.74 -3.06 12.87
C ILE A 189 -3.94 -2.37 11.76
N VAL A 190 -2.89 -1.61 12.12
CA VAL A 190 -2.05 -0.90 11.15
C VAL A 190 -1.00 -1.82 10.51
N VAL A 191 -0.23 -2.55 11.32
CA VAL A 191 0.95 -3.29 10.84
C VAL A 191 0.56 -4.59 10.17
N TRP A 192 -0.42 -5.31 10.69
CA TRP A 192 -0.80 -6.64 10.18
C TRP A 192 -1.17 -6.64 8.69
N PRO A 193 -2.06 -5.76 8.18
CA PRO A 193 -2.42 -5.80 6.76
C PRO A 193 -1.23 -5.45 5.85
N ILE A 194 -0.36 -4.52 6.29
CA ILE A 194 0.83 -4.12 5.54
C ILE A 194 1.84 -5.26 5.50
N ALA A 195 2.13 -5.87 6.65
CA ALA A 195 3.03 -7.00 6.76
C ALA A 195 2.55 -8.19 5.92
N ARG A 196 1.22 -8.43 5.91
CA ARG A 196 0.58 -9.47 5.09
C ARG A 196 0.71 -9.17 3.60
N ALA A 197 0.46 -7.93 3.17
CA ALA A 197 0.49 -7.53 1.76
C ALA A 197 1.93 -7.44 1.19
N ALA A 198 2.90 -7.06 2.01
CA ALA A 198 4.31 -6.94 1.63
C ALA A 198 5.13 -8.20 1.90
N HIS A 199 4.50 -9.31 2.32
CA HIS A 199 5.15 -10.60 2.54
C HIS A 199 6.33 -10.54 3.52
N TRP A 200 6.20 -9.78 4.61
CA TRP A 200 7.29 -9.64 5.59
C TRP A 200 7.74 -10.98 6.18
N GLY A 201 6.85 -11.98 6.24
CA GLY A 201 7.19 -13.32 6.71
C GLY A 201 8.17 -14.08 5.81
N ASP A 202 8.21 -13.77 4.51
CA ASP A 202 9.20 -14.35 3.58
C ASP A 202 10.55 -13.64 3.78
N ALA A 203 10.55 -12.29 3.84
CA ALA A 203 11.75 -11.50 4.12
C ALA A 203 12.41 -11.86 5.47
N LEU A 204 11.61 -12.08 6.52
CA LEU A 204 12.10 -12.52 7.84
C LEU A 204 12.69 -13.94 7.78
N ARG A 205 12.14 -14.82 6.93
CA ARG A 205 12.71 -16.16 6.70
C ARG A 205 14.04 -16.09 5.98
N ASP A 206 14.17 -15.23 4.97
CA ASP A 206 15.42 -15.04 4.23
C ASP A 206 16.53 -14.45 5.11
N LEU A 207 16.18 -13.50 5.98
CA LEU A 207 17.09 -12.95 7.00
C LEU A 207 17.56 -14.01 8.00
N ARG A 208 16.64 -14.85 8.50
CA ARG A 208 16.97 -15.96 9.41
C ARG A 208 17.82 -17.04 8.72
N ALA A 209 17.66 -17.22 7.42
CA ALA A 209 18.43 -18.16 6.61
C ALA A 209 19.80 -17.59 6.15
N GLY A 210 20.11 -16.33 6.46
CA GLY A 210 21.38 -15.69 6.11
C GLY A 210 21.56 -15.37 4.63
N ARG A 211 20.46 -15.23 3.85
CA ARG A 211 20.49 -15.01 2.39
C ARG A 211 20.23 -13.57 1.95
N ALA A 212 20.51 -12.59 2.82
CA ALA A 212 20.17 -11.18 2.60
C ALA A 212 21.19 -10.41 1.72
#